data_AF-A0A966VBV7-F1
#
_entry.id   AF-A0A966VBV7-F1
#
_cell.length_a   1.000
_cell.length_b   1.000
_cell.length_c   1.000
_cell.angle_alpha   90.00
_cell.angle_beta   90.00
_cell.angle_gamma   90.00
#
_symmetry.space_group_name_H-M   'P 1'
#
loop_
_entity.id
_entity.type
_entity.pdbx_description
1 polymer ?
#
loop_
_entity_poly.entity_id
_entity_poly.type
_entity_poly.pdbx_seq_one_letter_code
_entity_poly.pdbx_strand_id
1 'polypeptide(L)'
;MATHKTPAWTRKEGKNPKGGLNAKGRASYNRATGGNLKPPAPKPKTAKDAARRKSFCARMQGMKAKLTSAKTKNDPNSRINKSLRAWNC
;
A
#
# COMPACT_ATOMS: atom_id res chain seq x y z
N MET A 1 -13.43 15.16 -23.55
CA MET A 1 -13.40 15.43 -22.09
C MET A 1 -13.26 14.11 -21.35
N ALA A 2 -12.19 13.87 -20.58
CA ALA A 2 -12.10 12.68 -19.74
C ALA A 2 -12.36 13.05 -18.28
N THR A 3 -13.63 13.28 -17.94
CA THR A 3 -14.08 13.58 -16.58
C THR A 3 -14.17 12.28 -15.76
N HIS A 4 -13.02 11.73 -15.38
CA HIS A 4 -13.03 10.69 -14.35
C HIS A 4 -13.45 11.31 -13.01
N LYS A 5 -14.71 11.05 -12.61
CA LYS A 5 -15.32 11.54 -11.35
C LYS A 5 -14.59 11.05 -10.08
N THR A 6 -13.71 10.05 -10.20
CA THR A 6 -12.95 9.47 -9.08
C THR A 6 -11.43 9.56 -9.27
N PRO A 7 -10.67 9.83 -8.19
CA PRO A 7 -9.23 10.04 -8.27
C PRO A 7 -8.47 8.77 -8.68
N ALA A 8 -7.30 8.90 -9.31
CA ALA A 8 -6.55 7.77 -9.86
C ALA A 8 -6.16 6.72 -8.81
N TRP A 9 -5.99 7.13 -7.54
CA TRP A 9 -5.61 6.22 -6.45
C TRP A 9 -6.69 5.20 -6.07
N THR A 10 -7.96 5.44 -6.40
CA THR A 10 -9.04 4.45 -6.22
C THR A 10 -9.21 3.55 -7.44
N ARG A 11 -8.80 4.04 -8.62
CA ARG A 11 -8.92 3.34 -9.92
C ARG A 11 -7.78 2.35 -10.16
N LYS A 12 -7.96 1.44 -11.13
CA LYS A 12 -6.96 0.41 -11.51
C LYS A 12 -5.61 1.04 -11.90
N GLU A 13 -5.65 2.17 -12.59
CA GLU A 13 -4.44 2.89 -13.03
C GLU A 13 -3.55 3.41 -11.90
N GLY A 14 -4.06 3.59 -10.67
CA GLY A 14 -3.25 4.00 -9.51
C GLY A 14 -2.75 2.81 -8.67
N LYS A 15 -3.22 1.60 -8.95
CA LYS A 15 -2.86 0.39 -8.19
C LYS A 15 -1.62 -0.25 -8.80
N ASN A 16 -0.69 -0.67 -7.94
CA ASN A 16 0.45 -1.47 -8.37
C ASN A 16 0.08 -2.97 -8.30
N PRO A 17 0.25 -3.75 -9.39
CA PRO A 17 -0.02 -5.19 -9.40
C PRO A 17 0.79 -5.95 -8.34
N LYS A 18 2.01 -5.48 -8.03
CA LYS A 18 2.90 -6.05 -7.01
C LYS A 18 2.51 -5.67 -5.57
N GLY A 19 1.55 -4.77 -5.35
CA GLY A 19 1.07 -4.36 -4.02
C GLY A 19 1.05 -2.85 -3.82
N GLY A 20 0.09 -2.34 -3.04
CA GLY A 20 -0.07 -0.90 -2.77
C GLY A 20 -0.42 -0.04 -4.00
N LEU A 21 -0.10 1.26 -3.91
CA LEU A 21 -0.28 2.26 -4.97
C LEU A 21 1.02 2.46 -5.77
N ASN A 22 0.89 2.70 -7.07
CA ASN A 22 2.00 3.11 -7.94
C ASN A 22 2.29 4.62 -7.80
N ALA A 23 3.25 5.14 -8.58
CA ALA A 23 3.61 6.57 -8.52
C ALA A 23 2.41 7.49 -8.84
N LYS A 24 1.65 7.20 -9.89
CA LYS A 24 0.43 7.95 -10.28
C LYS A 24 -0.63 7.91 -9.18
N GLY A 25 -0.83 6.75 -8.57
CA GLY A 25 -1.75 6.57 -7.44
C GLY A 25 -1.33 7.39 -6.23
N ARG A 26 -0.06 7.33 -5.81
CA ARG A 26 0.42 8.15 -4.68
C ARG A 26 0.32 9.64 -4.97
N ALA A 27 0.69 10.08 -6.18
CA ALA A 27 0.55 11.48 -6.59
C ALA A 27 -0.91 11.94 -6.56
N SER A 28 -1.83 11.12 -7.09
CA SER A 28 -3.26 11.41 -7.05
C SER A 28 -3.83 11.41 -5.62
N TYR A 29 -3.34 10.54 -4.74
CA TYR A 29 -3.74 10.55 -3.33
C TYR A 29 -3.28 11.84 -2.66
N ASN A 30 -2.00 12.19 -2.79
CA ASN A 30 -1.44 13.41 -2.19
C ASN A 30 -2.13 14.67 -2.70
N ARG A 31 -2.43 14.75 -4.01
CA ARG A 31 -3.17 15.87 -4.59
C ARG A 31 -4.60 15.98 -4.04
N ALA A 32 -5.26 14.84 -3.82
CA ALA A 32 -6.65 14.81 -3.36
C ALA A 32 -6.80 15.06 -1.85
N THR A 33 -5.81 14.67 -1.03
CA THR A 33 -5.90 14.71 0.43
C THR A 33 -4.99 15.75 1.09
N GLY A 34 -4.06 16.36 0.34
CA GLY A 34 -2.97 17.17 0.89
C GLY A 34 -1.89 16.33 1.60
N GLY A 35 -1.95 15.00 1.50
CA GLY A 35 -1.03 14.10 2.19
C GLY A 35 0.37 13.99 1.55
N ASN A 36 1.26 13.27 2.24
CA ASN A 36 2.61 12.96 1.76
C ASN A 36 2.88 11.44 1.79
N LEU A 37 2.12 10.70 0.98
CA LEU A 37 2.24 9.25 0.87
C LEU A 37 3.52 8.86 0.15
N LYS A 38 4.44 8.25 0.91
CA LYS A 38 5.74 7.77 0.43
C LYS A 38 5.65 6.34 -0.15
N PRO A 39 6.57 5.96 -1.04
CA PRO A 39 6.69 4.58 -1.48
C PRO A 39 7.04 3.62 -0.32
N PRO A 40 6.76 2.32 -0.49
CA PRO A 40 7.28 1.28 0.40
C PRO A 40 8.80 1.38 0.58
N ALA A 41 9.28 1.07 1.79
CA ALA A 41 10.71 1.01 2.11
C ALA A 41 11.14 -0.42 2.47
N PRO A 42 11.18 -1.35 1.50
CA PRO A 42 11.52 -2.76 1.77
C PRO A 42 12.96 -2.97 2.23
N LYS A 43 13.86 -2.09 1.80
CA LYS A 43 15.27 -2.03 2.23
C LYS A 43 15.51 -0.64 2.82
N PRO A 44 15.25 -0.44 4.13
CA PRO A 44 15.39 0.88 4.76
C PRO A 44 16.85 1.32 4.73
N LYS A 45 17.09 2.55 4.24
CA LYS A 45 18.44 3.16 4.22
C LYS A 45 18.67 4.10 5.41
N THR A 46 17.59 4.49 6.08
CA THR A 46 17.61 5.45 7.19
C THR A 46 16.82 4.89 8.37
N ALA A 47 17.11 5.36 9.59
CA ALA A 47 16.32 5.02 10.78
C ALA A 47 14.84 5.39 10.62
N LYS A 48 14.54 6.50 9.93
CA LYS A 48 13.16 6.93 9.63
C LYS A 48 12.44 5.94 8.70
N ASP A 49 13.12 5.40 7.70
CA ASP A 49 12.55 4.37 6.83
C ASP A 49 12.36 3.04 7.56
N ALA A 50 13.30 2.67 8.44
CA ALA A 50 13.19 1.48 9.27
C ALA A 50 11.99 1.57 10.22
N ALA A 51 11.81 2.73 10.88
CA ALA A 51 10.64 3.00 11.71
C ALA A 51 9.34 2.93 10.89
N ARG A 52 9.31 3.55 9.70
CA ARG A 52 8.13 3.50 8.81
C ARG A 52 7.78 2.06 8.41
N ARG A 53 8.78 1.25 8.04
CA ARG A 53 8.59 -0.18 7.74
C ARG A 53 8.07 -0.93 8.95
N LYS A 54 8.67 -0.76 10.14
CA LYS A 54 8.24 -1.42 11.39
C LYS A 54 6.77 -1.10 11.71
N SER A 55 6.40 0.18 11.67
CA SER A 55 5.01 0.61 11.92
C SER A 55 4.04 0.02 10.89
N PHE A 56 4.42 -0.02 9.61
CA PHE A 56 3.60 -0.60 8.56
C PHE A 56 3.42 -2.11 8.76
N CYS A 57 4.51 -2.86 8.98
CA CYS A 57 4.46 -4.31 9.20
C CYS A 57 3.56 -4.64 10.39
N ALA A 58 3.74 -3.98 11.54
CA ALA A 58 2.93 -4.23 12.73
C ALA A 58 1.43 -4.03 12.48
N ARG A 59 1.05 -2.92 11.84
CA ARG A 59 -0.37 -2.62 11.53
C ARG A 59 -0.96 -3.62 10.54
N MET A 60 -0.26 -3.88 9.44
CA MET A 60 -0.78 -4.72 8.37
C MET A 60 -0.78 -6.21 8.71
N GLN A 61 0.21 -6.69 9.46
CA GLN A 61 0.22 -8.06 9.97
C GLN A 61 -0.87 -8.26 11.02
N GLY A 62 -1.10 -7.27 11.91
CA GLY A 62 -2.24 -7.29 12.84
C GLY A 62 -3.59 -7.32 12.12
N MET A 63 -3.76 -6.51 11.07
CA MET A 63 -4.95 -6.53 10.21
C MET A 63 -5.12 -7.88 9.48
N LYS A 64 -4.03 -8.48 9.00
CA LYS A 64 -4.02 -9.82 8.41
C LYS A 64 -4.45 -10.90 9.40
N ALA A 65 -4.07 -10.76 10.68
CA ALA A 65 -4.37 -11.72 11.70
C ALA A 65 -5.82 -11.63 12.21
N LYS A 66 -6.32 -10.42 12.44
CA LYS A 66 -7.61 -10.20 13.13
C LYS A 66 -8.79 -9.89 12.20
N LEU A 67 -8.55 -9.18 11.10
CA LEU A 67 -9.63 -8.58 10.28
C LEU A 67 -9.69 -9.16 8.86
N THR A 68 -8.82 -10.11 8.53
CA THR A 68 -8.75 -10.72 7.21
C THR A 68 -9.22 -12.16 7.28
N SER A 69 -10.16 -12.55 6.40
CA SER A 69 -10.66 -13.92 6.34
C SER A 69 -9.54 -14.94 6.09
N ALA A 70 -9.71 -16.17 6.58
CA ALA A 70 -8.73 -17.24 6.40
C ALA A 70 -8.35 -17.43 4.92
N LYS A 71 -9.33 -17.39 4.01
CA LYS A 71 -9.12 -17.45 2.56
C LYS A 71 -8.18 -16.35 2.07
N THR A 72 -8.45 -15.09 2.43
CA THR A 72 -7.65 -13.93 1.97
C THR A 72 -6.27 -13.90 2.60
N LYS A 73 -6.16 -14.33 3.86
CA LYS A 73 -4.91 -14.45 4.61
C LYS A 73 -3.98 -15.48 3.96
N ASN A 74 -4.53 -16.59 3.48
CA ASN A 74 -3.77 -17.71 2.89
C ASN A 74 -3.52 -17.54 1.38
N ASP A 75 -4.30 -16.71 0.68
CA ASP A 75 -4.06 -16.41 -0.73
C ASP A 75 -2.80 -15.54 -0.94
N PRO A 76 -1.70 -16.06 -1.55
CA PRO A 76 -0.46 -15.30 -1.77
C PRO A 76 -0.63 -14.13 -2.75
N ASN A 77 -1.72 -14.12 -3.52
CA ASN A 77 -2.08 -13.09 -4.49
C ASN A 77 -3.06 -12.05 -3.94
N SER A 78 -3.50 -12.21 -2.69
CA SER A 78 -4.36 -11.23 -2.04
C SER A 78 -3.67 -9.89 -1.89
N ARG A 79 -4.46 -8.81 -1.85
CA ARG A 79 -3.93 -7.45 -1.76
C ARG A 79 -3.11 -7.22 -0.49
N ILE A 80 -3.50 -7.84 0.62
CA ILE A 80 -2.78 -7.73 1.88
C ILE A 80 -1.41 -8.42 1.82
N ASN A 81 -1.33 -9.63 1.26
CA ASN A 81 -0.05 -10.36 1.10
C ASN A 81 0.89 -9.68 0.11
N LYS A 82 0.37 -9.16 -1.01
CA LYS A 82 1.13 -8.34 -1.96
C LYS A 82 1.68 -7.08 -1.30
N SER A 83 0.88 -6.42 -0.46
CA SER A 83 1.30 -5.21 0.25
C SER A 83 2.41 -5.51 1.27
N LEU A 84 2.27 -6.56 2.08
CA LEU A 84 3.30 -7.00 3.03
C LEU A 84 4.62 -7.32 2.31
N ARG A 85 4.56 -8.10 1.22
CA ARG A 85 5.73 -8.42 0.39
C ARG A 85 6.42 -7.18 -0.19
N ALA A 86 5.66 -6.18 -0.64
CA ALA A 86 6.20 -4.92 -1.16
C ALA A 86 6.94 -4.09 -0.09
N TRP A 87 6.62 -4.29 1.18
CA TRP A 87 7.28 -3.66 2.33
C TRP A 87 8.33 -4.57 2.98
N ASN A 88 8.55 -5.77 2.44
CA ASN A 88 9.39 -6.80 3.05
C ASN A 88 8.95 -7.11 4.49
N CYS A 89 7.64 -7.22 4.68
CA CYS A 89 6.98 -7.84 5.82
C CYS A 89 6.41 -9.19 5.37
#